data_AF-A0A257LHH7-F1
#
_entry.id   AF-A0A257LHH7-F1
#
_cell.length_a   1.000
_cell.length_b   1.000
_cell.length_c   1.000
_cell.angle_alpha   90.00
_cell.angle_beta   90.00
_cell.angle_gamma   90.00
#
_symmetry.space_group_name_H-M   'P 1'
#
loop_
_entity.id
_entity.type
_entity.pdbx_description
1 polymer ?
#
loop_
_entity_poly.entity_id
_entity_poly.type
_entity_poly.pdbx_seq_one_letter_code
_entity_poly.pdbx_strand_id
1 'polypeptide(L)' 'MPLYDYQCPDCGDFREIRPMSESTSARPCPVCGTPSQRSLSAPFLGGGVPAGWLRPAASNGQRVPWRAACGLGCSHAH' A
#
# COMPACT_ATOMS: atom_id res chain seq x y z
N MET A 1 -25.02 1.64 4.66
CA MET A 1 -24.69 0.25 5.05
C MET A 1 -23.50 -0.19 4.19
N PRO A 2 -22.40 -0.72 4.76
CA PRO A 2 -21.16 -0.98 4.01
C PRO A 2 -21.31 -2.12 2.99
N LEU A 3 -20.52 -2.02 1.92
CA LEU A 3 -20.39 -3.02 0.86
C LEU A 3 -19.14 -3.86 1.12
N TYR A 4 -19.25 -5.18 1.01
CA TYR A 4 -18.13 -6.11 1.18
C TYR A 4 -17.99 -7.04 0.00
N ASP A 5 -16.76 -7.44 -0.29
CA ASP A 5 -16.41 -8.43 -1.30
C ASP A 5 -16.32 -9.84 -0.66
N TYR A 6 -16.81 -10.84 -1.39
CA TYR A 6 -16.79 -12.26 -1.04
C TYR A 6 -16.20 -13.06 -2.20
N GLN A 7 -15.53 -14.17 -1.90
CA GLN A 7 -14.90 -15.02 -2.90
C GLN A 7 -15.58 -16.41 -2.91
N CYS A 8 -16.27 -16.74 -3.98
CA CYS A 8 -16.75 -18.10 -4.24
C CYS A 8 -15.65 -18.92 -4.96
N PRO A 9 -15.35 -20.14 -4.50
CA PRO A 9 -14.35 -20.99 -5.16
C PRO A 9 -14.78 -21.47 -6.56
N ASP A 10 -16.09 -21.57 -6.82
CA ASP A 10 -16.63 -22.11 -8.08
C ASP A 10 -17.02 -21.01 -9.08
N CYS A 11 -17.61 -19.91 -8.60
CA CYS A 11 -18.19 -18.87 -9.46
C CYS A 11 -17.36 -17.57 -9.55
N GLY A 12 -16.42 -17.34 -8.62
CA GLY A 12 -15.64 -16.11 -8.56
C GLY A 12 -16.08 -15.12 -7.48
N ASP A 13 -15.64 -13.87 -7.58
CA ASP A 13 -15.94 -12.82 -6.60
C ASP A 13 -17.35 -12.23 -6.76
N PHE A 14 -17.93 -11.79 -5.65
CA PHE A 14 -19.20 -11.06 -5.63
C PHE A 14 -19.25 -10.07 -4.48
N ARG A 15 -20.16 -9.09 -4.55
CA ARG A 15 -20.26 -7.99 -3.57
C ARG A 15 -21.64 -7.94 -2.95
N GLU A 16 -21.72 -7.72 -1.64
CA GLU A 16 -22.99 -7.63 -0.92
C GLU A 16 -22.97 -6.55 0.17
N ILE A 17 -24.10 -5.84 0.34
CA ILE A 17 -24.28 -4.82 1.36
C ILE A 17 -24.67 -5.51 2.67
N ARG A 18 -23.92 -5.29 3.75
CA ARG A 18 -24.16 -5.99 5.03
C ARG A 18 -23.98 -5.09 6.24
N PRO A 19 -24.65 -5.41 7.36
CA PRO A 19 -24.30 -4.84 8.65
C PRO A 19 -22.91 -5.34 9.06
N MET A 20 -22.16 -4.47 9.76
CA MET A 20 -20.77 -4.75 10.13
C MET A 20 -20.64 -6.03 11.00
N SER A 21 -21.64 -6.31 11.82
CA SER A 21 -21.72 -7.48 12.73
C SER A 21 -21.78 -8.83 12.01
N GLU A 22 -22.32 -8.86 10.79
CA GLU A 22 -22.49 -10.11 10.02
C GLU A 22 -21.46 -10.25 8.89
N SER A 23 -20.54 -9.28 8.77
CA SER A 23 -19.59 -9.23 7.67
C SER A 23 -18.58 -10.40 7.67
N THR A 24 -18.30 -10.98 8.84
CA THR A 24 -17.33 -12.07 9.03
C THR A 24 -17.92 -13.45 8.73
N SER A 25 -19.25 -13.57 8.61
CA SER A 25 -19.93 -14.85 8.38
C SER A 25 -19.84 -15.28 6.91
N ALA A 26 -19.63 -16.57 6.66
CA ALA A 26 -19.65 -17.14 5.31
C ALA A 26 -21.04 -16.97 4.66
N ARG A 27 -21.06 -16.64 3.36
CA ARG A 27 -22.30 -16.38 2.60
C ARG A 27 -22.51 -17.33 1.45
N PRO A 28 -23.74 -17.81 1.23
CA PRO A 28 -24.04 -18.61 0.06
C PRO A 28 -23.83 -17.75 -1.19
N CYS A 29 -23.08 -18.26 -2.16
CA CYS A 29 -22.94 -17.60 -3.45
C CYS A 29 -24.34 -17.45 -4.10
N PRO A 30 -24.69 -16.27 -4.65
CA PRO A 30 -26.00 -16.06 -5.28
C PRO A 30 -26.19 -16.88 -6.57
N VAL A 31 -25.12 -17.48 -7.11
CA VAL A 31 -25.16 -18.30 -8.33
C VAL A 31 -25.30 -19.78 -8.01
N CYS A 32 -24.45 -20.33 -7.13
CA CYS A 32 -24.37 -21.77 -6.85
C CYS A 32 -24.73 -22.18 -5.42
N GLY A 33 -24.90 -21.22 -4.50
CA GLY A 33 -25.18 -21.49 -3.09
C GLY A 33 -23.97 -21.87 -2.24
N THR A 34 -22.78 -22.07 -2.82
CA THR A 34 -21.56 -22.48 -2.08
C THR A 34 -21.20 -21.46 -0.99
N PRO A 35 -20.88 -21.90 0.24
CA PRO A 35 -20.43 -21.00 1.30
C PRO A 35 -19.11 -20.33 0.93
N SER A 36 -19.16 -19.02 0.81
CA SER A 36 -18.08 -18.16 0.33
C SER A 36 -17.63 -17.24 1.46
N GLN A 37 -16.32 -17.16 1.71
CA GLN A 37 -15.75 -16.32 2.75
C GLN A 37 -15.58 -14.88 2.28
N ARG A 38 -15.58 -13.94 3.23
CA ARG A 38 -15.33 -12.53 2.94
C ARG A 38 -13.89 -12.36 2.45
N SER A 39 -13.74 -11.70 1.31
CA SER A 39 -12.45 -11.31 0.78
C SER A 39 -12.01 -10.01 1.44
N LEU A 40 -10.79 -9.99 1.97
CA LEU A 40 -10.16 -8.80 2.51
C LEU A 40 -8.99 -8.45 1.60
N SER A 41 -9.11 -7.38 0.81
CA SER A 41 -7.98 -6.87 0.06
C SER A 41 -6.97 -6.26 1.04
N ALA A 42 -5.79 -6.87 1.14
CA ALA A 42 -4.70 -6.28 1.91
C ALA A 42 -4.18 -5.04 1.17
N PRO A 43 -4.06 -3.87 1.83
CA PRO A 43 -3.35 -2.76 1.23
C PRO A 43 -1.89 -3.18 1.00
N PHE A 44 -1.35 -2.85 -0.17
CA PHE A 44 0.04 -3.14 -0.49
C PHE A 44 0.94 -2.28 0.41
N LEU A 45 1.40 -2.83 1.53
CA LEU A 45 2.38 -2.21 2.42
C LEU A 45 3.79 -2.40 1.83
N GLY A 46 4.03 -1.80 0.66
CA GLY A 46 5.31 -1.84 -0.04
C GLY A 46 6.35 -0.94 0.61
N GLY A 47 6.90 -1.37 1.75
CA GLY A 47 7.99 -0.69 2.47
C GLY A 47 9.36 -1.38 2.37
N GLY A 48 9.50 -2.41 1.54
CA GLY A 48 10.77 -3.09 1.31
C GLY A 48 11.42 -2.60 0.02
N VAL A 49 12.30 -1.61 0.12
CA VAL A 49 13.26 -1.35 -0.97
C VAL A 49 14.07 -2.63 -1.21
N PRO A 50 14.21 -3.14 -2.44
CA PRO A 50 15.12 -4.25 -2.68
C PRO A 50 16.53 -3.80 -2.32
N ALA A 51 17.25 -4.66 -1.58
CA ALA A 51 18.56 -4.39 -0.97
C ALA A 51 19.68 -3.92 -1.95
N GLY A 52 19.38 -3.79 -3.24
CA GLY A 52 20.32 -3.35 -4.28
C GLY A 52 20.27 -1.86 -4.66
N TRP A 53 19.29 -1.07 -4.19
CA TRP A 53 19.15 0.35 -4.60
C TRP A 53 19.46 1.38 -3.50
N LEU A 54 19.82 0.91 -2.31
CA LEU A 54 20.38 1.79 -1.29
C LEU A 54 21.82 2.11 -1.69
N ARG A 55 21.98 3.18 -2.48
CA ARG A 55 23.26 3.84 -2.65
C ARG A 55 23.74 4.19 -1.23
N PRO A 56 24.86 3.65 -0.73
CA PRO A 56 25.33 4.01 0.59
C PRO A 56 25.47 5.53 0.62
N ALA A 57 24.80 6.17 1.59
CA ALA A 57 24.96 7.60 1.79
C ALA A 57 26.44 7.84 2.04
N ALA A 58 27.13 8.49 1.10
CA ALA A 58 28.49 8.93 1.29
C ALA A 58 28.48 9.86 2.50
N SER A 59 28.96 9.37 3.64
CA SER A 59 29.20 10.19 4.82
C SER A 59 30.41 11.06 4.52
N ASN A 60 30.21 12.16 3.81
CA ASN A 60 31.16 13.26 3.83
C ASN A 60 30.56 14.40 4.62
N GLY A 61 30.91 14.41 5.90
CA GLY A 61 30.53 15.41 6.88
C GLY A 61 31.22 16.75 6.60
N GLN A 62 30.72 17.50 5.62
CA GLN A 62 31.03 18.92 5.48
C GLN A 62 29.71 19.70 5.43
N ARG A 63 29.30 20.19 6.61
CA ARG A 63 28.27 21.23 6.69
C ARG A 63 28.94 22.53 6.29
N VAL A 64 28.63 23.05 5.11
CA VAL A 64 29.04 24.43 4.78
C VAL A 64 28.28 25.40 5.68
N PRO A 65 28.97 26.39 6.29
CA PRO A 65 28.33 27.31 7.22
C PRO A 65 27.36 28.23 6.47
N TRP A 66 26.23 28.53 7.11
CA TRP A 66 25.10 29.29 6.56
C TRP A 66 25.45 30.67 5.98
N ARG A 67 26.64 31.22 6.31
CA ARG A 67 27.14 32.48 5.75
C ARG A 67 27.55 32.37 4.27
N ALA A 68 27.70 31.16 3.72
CA ALA A 68 27.93 30.94 2.28
C ALA A 68 26.65 31.05 1.44
N ALA A 69 25.50 31.39 2.03
CA ALA A 69 24.20 31.40 1.37
C ALA A 69 23.78 32.77 0.81
N CYS A 70 24.62 33.80 0.86
CA CYS A 70 24.31 35.11 0.28
C CYS A 70 25.02 35.31 -1.05
N GLY A 71 24.25 35.23 -2.14
CA GLY A 71 24.59 35.86 -3.41
C GLY A 71 24.18 35.03 -4.62
N LEU A 72 23.21 35.53 -5.38
CA LEU A 72 22.83 35.07 -6.71
C LEU A 72 24.05 34.60 -7.54
N GLY A 73 24.03 33.32 -7.93
CA GLY A 73 24.67 32.78 -9.14
C GLY A 73 26.16 33.01 -9.31
N CYS A 74 26.99 32.01 -9.01
CA CYS A 74 28.18 31.66 -9.80
C CYS A 74 28.63 30.23 -9.46
N SER A 75 28.77 29.41 -10.50
CA SER A 75 29.15 27.99 -10.46
C SER A 75 30.58 27.82 -10.95
N HIS A 76 31.49 27.29 -10.12
CA HIS A 76 32.38 26.17 -10.48
C HIS A 76 33.34 25.77 -9.35
N ALA A 77 33.64 24.47 -9.34
CA ALA A 77 34.69 23.83 -8.58
C ALA A 77 36.08 24.08 -9.18
N HIS A 78 37.08 24.16 -8.31
CA HIS A 78 38.43 23.70 -8.56
C HIS A 78 38.97 23.05 -7.29
#